data_AF-A0A953HBI6-F1
#
_entry.id   AF-A0A953HBI6-F1
#
_cell.length_a   1.000
_cell.length_b   1.000
_cell.length_c   1.000
_cell.angle_alpha   90.00
_cell.angle_beta   90.00
_cell.angle_gamma   90.00
#
_symmetry.space_group_name_H-M   'P 1'
#
loop_
_entity.id
_entity.type
_entity.pdbx_description
1 polymer ?
#
loop_
_entity_poly.entity_id
_entity_poly.type
_entity_poly.pdbx_seq_one_letter_code
_entity_poly.pdbx_strand_id
1 'polypeptide(L)'
;MTLAQIVQRQDENYRRIKSASGDVFWREENYGTTQTAIAPVRALFFAFEDDRSVNLIVPHKLDAPFPRREPPKDWRKALSAVLVDGEAVYSISQKAGAVKPVVSVAPFNPAVHQNNPLVAFHPRLLGDERVRLGDLLALSSQMPTRPRVTQFQKQNELLLRVDFANTSSPGEMLTYIINPNKGYLPQEIARVSGGRIVARTLIIIGKTKDGTWVPARREKTTYDATGKPLTFESWYYWSLAVNEPLGRQEVSMLFFHLPPDVAIPGVPVSSPPPSKAR
;
A
#
# COMPACT_ATOMS: atom_id res chain seq x y z
N MET A 1 -6.67 27.37 -9.25
CA MET A 1 -5.83 26.22 -8.80
C MET A 1 -5.39 25.44 -10.03
N THR A 2 -4.10 25.16 -10.19
CA THR A 2 -3.57 24.35 -11.31
C THR A 2 -3.32 22.91 -10.88
N LEU A 3 -3.18 21.98 -11.83
CA LEU A 3 -2.81 20.59 -11.52
C LEU A 3 -1.45 20.51 -10.79
N ALA A 4 -0.47 21.30 -11.22
CA ALA A 4 0.84 21.36 -10.57
C ALA A 4 0.75 21.80 -9.10
N GLN A 5 -0.10 22.79 -8.78
CA GLN A 5 -0.36 23.19 -7.40
C GLN A 5 -1.00 22.07 -6.57
N ILE A 6 -1.94 21.32 -7.16
CA ILE A 6 -2.59 20.19 -6.47
C ILE A 6 -1.56 19.10 -6.15
N VAL A 7 -0.77 18.68 -7.14
CA VAL A 7 0.29 17.67 -6.96
C VAL A 7 1.29 18.12 -5.90
N GLN A 8 1.78 19.36 -5.99
CA GLN A 8 2.72 19.90 -5.00
C GLN A 8 2.16 19.81 -3.57
N ARG A 9 0.90 20.18 -3.37
CA ARG A 9 0.26 20.15 -2.04
C ARG A 9 0.03 18.72 -1.54
N GLN A 10 -0.30 17.80 -2.44
CA GLN A 10 -0.41 16.37 -2.11
C GLN A 10 0.97 15.82 -1.67
N ASP A 11 2.02 16.12 -2.42
CA ASP A 11 3.39 15.70 -2.11
C ASP A 11 3.90 16.34 -0.81
N GLU A 12 3.56 17.60 -0.55
CA GLU A 12 3.83 18.27 0.74
C GLU A 12 3.14 17.55 1.89
N ASN A 13 1.89 17.08 1.71
CA ASN A 13 1.19 16.31 2.72
C ASN A 13 1.85 14.95 2.96
N TYR A 14 2.18 14.19 1.92
CA TYR A 14 2.82 12.89 2.07
C TYR A 14 4.24 12.98 2.64
N ARG A 15 5.01 14.03 2.30
CA ARG A 15 6.35 14.28 2.87
C ARG A 15 6.33 14.58 4.37
N ARG A 16 5.16 14.92 4.95
CA ARG A 16 5.02 15.05 6.41
C ARG A 16 5.02 13.70 7.11
N ILE A 17 4.74 12.60 6.40
CA ILE A 17 4.75 11.24 6.94
C ILE A 17 6.20 10.73 6.87
N LYS A 18 6.99 11.00 7.90
CA LYS A 18 8.41 10.61 7.97
C LYS A 18 8.59 9.17 8.45
N SER A 19 7.70 8.74 9.33
CA SER A 19 7.60 7.36 9.80
C SER A 19 6.14 6.98 9.96
N ALA A 20 5.85 5.69 9.84
CA ALA A 20 4.58 5.15 10.31
C ALA A 20 4.70 3.67 10.65
N SER A 21 3.91 3.23 11.61
CA SER A 21 3.68 1.82 11.89
C SER A 21 2.19 1.57 12.03
N GLY A 22 1.77 0.35 11.71
CA GLY A 22 0.37 0.01 11.88
C GLY A 22 0.02 -1.35 11.35
N ASP A 23 -1.28 -1.60 11.41
CA ASP A 23 -1.92 -2.85 11.13
C ASP A 23 -3.06 -2.58 10.14
N VAL A 24 -3.10 -3.32 9.03
CA VAL A 24 -4.02 -3.07 7.92
C VAL A 24 -4.76 -4.35 7.57
N PHE A 25 -6.07 -4.24 7.40
CA PHE A 25 -6.85 -5.28 6.75
C PHE A 25 -6.90 -5.03 5.26
N TRP A 26 -6.63 -6.09 4.49
CA TRP A 26 -6.78 -6.11 3.05
C TRP A 26 -7.69 -7.25 2.64
N ARG A 27 -8.82 -6.93 2.01
CA ARG A 27 -9.83 -7.89 1.56
C ARG A 27 -10.03 -7.77 0.06
N GLU A 28 -10.09 -8.90 -0.62
CA GLU A 28 -10.40 -8.98 -2.04
C GLU A 28 -11.54 -9.96 -2.28
N GLU A 29 -12.46 -9.60 -3.17
CA GLU A 29 -13.60 -10.40 -3.61
C GLU A 29 -13.65 -10.44 -5.12
N ASN A 30 -13.96 -11.62 -5.66
CA ASN A 30 -14.23 -11.83 -7.07
C ASN A 30 -15.67 -12.34 -7.22
N TYR A 31 -16.55 -11.51 -7.79
CA TYR A 31 -17.95 -11.83 -8.03
C TYR A 31 -18.20 -12.55 -9.35
N GLY A 32 -17.20 -12.59 -10.24
CA GLY A 32 -17.29 -13.23 -11.56
C GLY A 32 -17.19 -14.76 -11.55
N THR A 33 -16.90 -15.38 -10.40
CA THR A 33 -16.82 -16.84 -10.26
C THR A 33 -18.05 -17.37 -9.54
N THR A 34 -18.71 -18.41 -10.09
CA THR A 34 -19.91 -19.06 -9.53
C THR A 34 -19.71 -19.76 -8.17
N GLN A 35 -18.51 -19.72 -7.60
CA GLN A 35 -18.28 -20.13 -6.22
C GLN A 35 -18.35 -18.92 -5.31
N THR A 36 -19.24 -18.98 -4.30
CA THR A 36 -19.21 -18.19 -3.06
C THR A 36 -17.92 -18.52 -2.29
N ALA A 37 -16.77 -18.15 -2.85
CA ALA A 37 -15.52 -18.19 -2.13
C ALA A 37 -15.55 -17.02 -1.14
N ILE A 38 -15.45 -17.35 0.15
CA ILE A 38 -15.19 -16.36 1.20
C ILE A 38 -14.01 -15.50 0.72
N ALA A 39 -14.18 -14.18 0.74
CA ALA A 39 -13.15 -13.22 0.36
C ALA A 39 -11.82 -13.55 1.05
N PRO A 40 -10.68 -13.72 0.36
CA PRO A 40 -9.39 -13.73 1.03
C PRO A 40 -9.21 -12.41 1.79
N VAL A 41 -9.25 -12.50 3.13
CA VAL A 41 -8.86 -11.42 4.02
C VAL A 41 -7.42 -11.65 4.41
N ARG A 42 -6.65 -10.57 4.47
CA ARG A 42 -5.24 -10.56 4.85
C ARG A 42 -5.04 -9.52 5.93
N ALA A 43 -4.18 -9.84 6.89
CA ALA A 43 -3.67 -8.89 7.85
C ALA A 43 -2.25 -8.52 7.42
N LEU A 44 -1.99 -7.23 7.36
CA LEU A 44 -0.70 -6.66 7.02
C LEU A 44 -0.19 -5.89 8.24
N PHE A 45 1.03 -6.20 8.66
CA PHE A 45 1.78 -5.46 9.66
C PHE A 45 2.87 -4.70 8.92
N PHE A 46 2.96 -3.39 9.17
CA PHE A 46 4.01 -2.59 8.57
C PHE A 46 4.65 -1.64 9.57
N ALA A 47 5.87 -1.25 9.24
CA ALA A 47 6.57 -0.12 9.78
C ALA A 47 7.50 0.44 8.71
N PHE A 48 7.68 1.76 8.66
CA PHE A 48 8.73 2.37 7.87
C PHE A 48 9.28 3.60 8.57
N GLU A 49 10.57 3.84 8.35
CA GLU A 49 11.31 5.01 8.79
C GLU A 49 12.40 5.26 7.75
N ASP A 50 12.36 6.43 7.11
CA ASP A 50 13.29 6.82 6.05
C ASP A 50 13.35 5.78 4.90
N ASP A 51 14.50 5.12 4.73
CA ASP A 51 14.78 4.10 3.71
C ASP A 51 14.59 2.66 4.21
N ARG A 52 14.15 2.49 5.46
CA ARG A 52 13.87 1.19 6.06
C ARG A 52 12.38 0.94 6.12
N SER A 53 11.98 -0.28 5.78
CA SER A 53 10.60 -0.71 5.98
C SER A 53 10.49 -2.19 6.26
N VAL A 54 9.53 -2.55 7.11
CA VAL A 54 9.14 -3.91 7.41
C VAL A 54 7.71 -4.10 6.93
N ASN A 55 7.47 -5.23 6.29
CA ASN A 55 6.15 -5.65 5.84
C ASN A 55 5.96 -7.14 6.10
N LEU A 56 4.88 -7.51 6.79
CA LEU A 56 4.47 -8.89 7.00
C LEU A 56 2.99 -9.04 6.68
N ILE A 57 2.66 -9.94 5.76
CA ILE A 57 1.29 -10.21 5.33
C ILE A 57 0.96 -11.65 5.62
N VAL A 58 -0.15 -11.87 6.33
CA VAL A 58 -0.66 -13.20 6.67
C VAL A 58 -2.13 -13.33 6.29
N PRO A 59 -2.62 -14.54 5.97
CA PRO A 59 -4.03 -14.81 5.78
C PRO A 59 -4.79 -14.52 7.08
N HIS A 60 -6.02 -14.04 6.93
CA HIS A 60 -6.90 -13.71 8.03
C HIS A 60 -8.34 -14.16 7.76
N LYS A 61 -9.17 -14.23 8.81
CA LYS A 61 -10.58 -14.60 8.74
C LYS A 61 -11.42 -13.41 9.18
N LEU A 62 -12.44 -13.03 8.42
CA LEU A 62 -13.22 -11.82 8.63
C LEU A 62 -13.78 -11.66 10.06
N ASP A 63 -14.21 -12.76 10.69
CA ASP A 63 -14.84 -12.75 12.01
C ASP A 63 -13.85 -13.05 13.16
N ALA A 64 -12.55 -13.13 12.88
CA ALA A 64 -11.54 -13.33 13.90
C ALA A 64 -10.99 -11.97 14.39
N PRO A 65 -10.55 -11.87 15.67
CA PRO A 65 -9.81 -10.69 16.13
C PRO A 65 -8.55 -10.45 15.29
N PHE A 66 -8.17 -9.18 15.09
CA PHE A 66 -6.93 -8.83 14.38
C PHE A 66 -5.76 -9.64 15.00
N PRO A 67 -4.94 -10.33 14.17
CA PRO A 67 -3.86 -11.16 14.70
C PRO A 67 -2.86 -10.30 15.46
N ARG A 68 -2.26 -10.86 16.51
CA ARG A 68 -1.19 -10.16 17.22
C ARG A 68 -0.05 -9.84 16.24
N ARG A 69 0.65 -8.73 16.49
CA ARG A 69 1.85 -8.28 15.79
C ARG A 69 3.06 -9.17 16.14
N GLU A 70 2.88 -10.46 15.92
CA GLU A 70 3.86 -11.52 16.13
C GLU A 70 4.02 -12.27 14.80
N PRO A 71 5.24 -12.69 14.43
CA PRO A 71 5.46 -13.52 13.26
C PRO A 71 4.67 -14.83 13.31
N PRO A 72 4.27 -15.38 12.16
CA PRO A 72 3.57 -16.65 12.15
C PRO A 72 4.50 -17.76 12.66
N LYS A 73 3.99 -18.58 13.59
CA LYS A 73 4.69 -19.80 14.05
C LYS A 73 4.99 -20.79 12.91
N ASP A 74 4.16 -20.75 11.86
CA ASP A 74 4.35 -21.52 10.62
C ASP A 74 4.56 -20.54 9.47
N TRP A 75 5.82 -20.37 9.05
CA TRP A 75 6.22 -19.44 8.00
C TRP A 75 5.62 -19.75 6.63
N ARG A 76 5.13 -20.98 6.40
CA ARG A 76 4.38 -21.33 5.18
C ARG A 76 3.06 -20.54 5.07
N LYS A 77 2.58 -19.98 6.18
CA LYS A 77 1.39 -19.12 6.21
C LYS A 77 1.71 -17.66 5.92
N ALA A 78 2.97 -17.23 5.88
CA ALA A 78 3.28 -15.86 5.45
C ALA A 78 3.03 -15.74 3.94
N LEU A 79 2.21 -14.76 3.53
CA LEU A 79 1.99 -14.42 2.12
C LEU A 79 3.12 -13.53 1.60
N SER A 80 3.62 -12.65 2.45
CA SER A 80 4.81 -11.85 2.21
C SER A 80 5.47 -11.51 3.53
N ALA A 81 6.80 -11.49 3.56
CA ALA A 81 7.58 -11.05 4.71
C ALA A 81 8.88 -10.42 4.19
N VAL A 82 8.95 -9.10 4.27
CA VAL A 82 9.98 -8.31 3.60
C VAL A 82 10.54 -7.24 4.53
N LEU A 83 11.86 -7.14 4.57
CA LEU A 83 12.59 -5.97 5.06
C LEU A 83 13.22 -5.25 3.87
N VAL A 84 12.95 -3.96 3.74
CA VAL A 84 13.78 -3.04 2.95
C VAL A 84 14.72 -2.35 3.92
N ASP A 85 16.01 -2.35 3.62
CA ASP A 85 17.05 -1.67 4.39
C ASP A 85 18.00 -0.98 3.43
N GLY A 86 17.75 0.31 3.18
CA GLY A 86 18.45 1.10 2.18
C GLY A 86 18.32 0.48 0.79
N GLU A 87 19.43 0.02 0.23
CA GLU A 87 19.50 -0.56 -1.12
C GLU A 87 19.22 -2.06 -1.17
N ALA A 88 18.94 -2.71 -0.02
CA ALA A 88 18.70 -4.14 0.05
C ALA A 88 17.23 -4.46 0.35
N VAL A 89 16.73 -5.53 -0.29
CA VAL A 89 15.43 -6.12 -0.02
C VAL A 89 15.63 -7.56 0.43
N TYR A 90 15.35 -7.82 1.69
CA TYR A 90 15.38 -9.14 2.28
C TYR A 90 13.98 -9.72 2.27
N SER A 91 13.81 -10.85 1.59
CA SER A 91 12.54 -11.59 1.54
C SER A 91 12.67 -12.88 2.34
N ILE A 92 11.72 -13.13 3.23
CA ILE A 92 11.64 -14.33 4.06
C ILE A 92 10.55 -15.23 3.50
N SER A 93 10.89 -16.48 3.23
CA SER A 93 9.93 -17.48 2.73
C SER A 93 10.24 -18.87 3.25
N GLN A 94 9.24 -19.75 3.29
CA GLN A 94 9.43 -21.16 3.59
C GLN A 94 8.89 -21.99 2.42
N LYS A 95 9.78 -22.67 1.69
CA LYS A 95 9.40 -23.55 0.58
C LYS A 95 8.61 -24.77 1.09
N ALA A 96 7.78 -25.34 0.22
CA ALA A 96 7.08 -26.58 0.51
C ALA A 96 8.09 -27.70 0.88
N GLY A 97 7.81 -28.42 1.97
CA GLY A 97 8.70 -29.47 2.50
C GLY A 97 9.91 -28.97 3.31
N ALA A 98 10.20 -27.66 3.32
CA ALA A 98 11.26 -27.12 4.17
C ALA A 98 10.82 -27.10 5.64
N VAL A 99 11.76 -27.34 6.55
CA VAL A 99 11.52 -27.30 8.01
C VAL A 99 11.76 -25.92 8.62
N LYS A 100 12.44 -25.01 7.91
CA LYS A 100 12.78 -23.66 8.37
C LYS A 100 12.63 -22.62 7.25
N PRO A 101 12.38 -21.34 7.57
CA PRO A 101 12.37 -20.27 6.59
C PRO A 101 13.78 -19.99 6.05
N VAL A 102 13.83 -19.35 4.89
CA VAL A 102 15.05 -18.90 4.21
C VAL A 102 14.92 -17.41 3.94
N VAL A 103 16.02 -16.69 4.13
CA VAL A 103 16.16 -15.27 3.78
C VAL A 103 16.91 -15.17 2.45
N SER A 104 16.30 -14.52 1.47
CA SER A 104 16.95 -14.14 0.21
C SER A 104 17.12 -12.64 0.17
N VAL A 105 18.20 -12.16 -0.45
CA VAL A 105 18.46 -10.72 -0.63
C VAL A 105 18.48 -10.36 -2.12
N ALA A 106 17.93 -9.21 -2.44
CA ALA A 106 17.96 -8.61 -3.78
C ALA A 106 18.20 -7.09 -3.66
N PRO A 107 18.74 -6.43 -4.70
CA PRO A 107 18.83 -4.97 -4.71
C PRO A 107 17.45 -4.31 -4.78
N PHE A 108 17.32 -3.14 -4.17
CA PHE A 108 16.10 -2.35 -4.24
C PHE A 108 15.90 -1.78 -5.65
N ASN A 109 14.78 -2.15 -6.28
CA ASN A 109 14.34 -1.59 -7.54
C ASN A 109 13.10 -0.69 -7.31
N PRO A 110 13.23 0.64 -7.42
CA PRO A 110 12.11 1.56 -7.18
C PRO A 110 10.88 1.27 -8.06
N ALA A 111 11.07 0.82 -9.30
CA ALA A 111 9.98 0.52 -10.22
C ALA A 111 9.16 -0.70 -9.79
N VAL A 112 9.75 -1.63 -9.05
CA VAL A 112 9.10 -2.86 -8.59
C VAL A 112 8.61 -2.72 -7.16
N HIS A 113 9.33 -1.98 -6.30
CA HIS A 113 9.14 -2.03 -4.86
C HIS A 113 8.34 -0.83 -4.30
N GLN A 114 8.54 0.38 -4.83
CA GLN A 114 8.05 1.61 -4.17
C GLN A 114 6.52 1.73 -4.13
N ASN A 115 5.82 1.06 -5.05
CA ASN A 115 4.36 1.03 -5.12
C ASN A 115 3.76 -0.37 -4.90
N ASN A 116 4.57 -1.31 -4.42
CA ASN A 116 4.14 -2.69 -4.22
C ASN A 116 3.83 -2.94 -2.74
N PRO A 117 2.54 -3.03 -2.36
CA PRO A 117 2.16 -3.23 -0.96
C PRO A 117 2.59 -4.60 -0.41
N LEU A 118 2.99 -5.55 -1.27
CA LEU A 118 3.59 -6.81 -0.83
C LEU A 118 5.04 -6.65 -0.36
N VAL A 119 5.74 -5.61 -0.84
CA VAL A 119 7.15 -5.37 -0.53
C VAL A 119 7.27 -4.34 0.59
N ALA A 120 6.67 -3.18 0.40
CA ALA A 120 6.74 -2.08 1.35
C ALA A 120 5.42 -1.32 1.36
N PHE A 121 4.67 -1.42 2.47
CA PHE A 121 3.45 -0.66 2.63
C PHE A 121 3.76 0.75 3.13
N HIS A 122 3.21 1.76 2.44
CA HIS A 122 3.24 3.15 2.86
C HIS A 122 1.81 3.71 2.86
N PRO A 123 1.39 4.54 3.84
CA PRO A 123 0.03 5.05 3.89
C PRO A 123 -0.49 5.74 2.62
N ARG A 124 0.39 6.37 1.83
CA ARG A 124 0.05 6.99 0.56
C ARG A 124 -0.49 5.98 -0.47
N LEU A 125 -0.13 4.69 -0.39
CA LEU A 125 -0.60 3.65 -1.31
C LEU A 125 -2.11 3.43 -1.26
N LEU A 126 -2.79 3.88 -0.20
CA LEU A 126 -4.25 3.85 -0.14
C LEU A 126 -4.89 5.03 -0.90
N GLY A 127 -4.16 6.14 -1.02
CA GLY A 127 -4.61 7.36 -1.72
C GLY A 127 -4.16 7.39 -3.17
N ASP A 128 -2.96 6.91 -3.43
CA ASP A 128 -2.38 6.72 -4.75
C ASP A 128 -2.80 5.32 -5.22
N GLU A 129 -3.69 5.23 -6.21
CA GLU A 129 -3.86 3.97 -6.96
C GLU A 129 -2.52 3.55 -7.60
N ARG A 130 -2.50 2.56 -8.51
CA ARG A 130 -1.25 2.15 -9.20
C ARG A 130 -0.50 3.28 -9.91
N VAL A 131 -1.17 4.40 -10.21
CA VAL A 131 -0.59 5.58 -10.87
C VAL A 131 -0.79 6.80 -9.97
N ARG A 132 0.30 7.51 -9.67
CA ARG A 132 0.26 8.71 -8.82
C ARG A 132 -0.16 9.93 -9.64
N LEU A 133 -0.76 10.92 -8.98
CA LEU A 133 -1.15 12.16 -9.64
C LEU A 133 0.04 12.92 -10.24
N GLY A 134 1.20 12.87 -9.55
CA GLY A 134 2.46 13.43 -10.05
C GLY A 134 2.96 12.75 -11.33
N ASP A 135 2.83 11.43 -11.43
CA ASP A 135 3.20 10.68 -12.64
C ASP A 135 2.32 11.09 -13.82
N LEU A 136 1.01 11.27 -13.59
CA LEU A 136 0.08 11.77 -14.61
C LEU A 136 0.36 13.21 -15.03
N LEU A 137 0.75 14.08 -14.08
CA LEU A 137 1.17 15.44 -14.39
C LEU A 137 2.40 15.45 -15.31
N ALA A 138 3.40 14.60 -15.04
CA ALA A 138 4.60 14.50 -15.87
C ALA A 138 4.29 14.07 -17.32
N LEU A 139 3.24 13.27 -17.51
CA LEU A 139 2.77 12.80 -18.82
C LEU A 139 1.76 13.74 -19.49
N SER A 140 1.36 14.84 -18.84
CA SER A 140 0.25 15.70 -19.30
C SER A 140 0.44 16.32 -20.69
N SER A 141 1.67 16.56 -21.13
CA SER A 141 1.99 17.08 -22.46
C SER A 141 1.83 16.05 -23.58
N GLN A 142 1.81 14.76 -23.23
CA GLN A 142 1.67 13.64 -24.16
C GLN A 142 0.21 13.14 -24.27
N MET A 143 -0.71 13.74 -23.50
CA MET A 143 -2.12 13.37 -23.51
C MET A 143 -2.85 14.01 -24.69
N PRO A 144 -3.85 13.34 -25.30
CA PRO A 144 -4.61 13.89 -26.44
C PRO A 144 -5.32 15.19 -26.09
N THR A 145 -5.76 15.31 -24.85
CA THR A 145 -6.32 16.52 -24.28
C THR A 145 -5.59 16.83 -22.98
N ARG A 146 -5.38 18.13 -22.74
CA ARG A 146 -4.76 18.58 -21.49
C ARG A 146 -5.65 18.19 -20.31
N PRO A 147 -5.06 17.80 -19.17
CA PRO A 147 -5.82 17.53 -17.96
C PRO A 147 -6.68 18.73 -17.58
N ARG A 148 -7.95 18.47 -17.24
CA ARG A 148 -8.90 19.51 -16.86
C ARG A 148 -9.09 19.51 -15.35
N VAL A 149 -8.94 20.68 -14.73
CA VAL A 149 -9.30 20.90 -13.32
C VAL A 149 -10.61 21.67 -13.26
N THR A 150 -11.62 21.12 -12.59
CA THR A 150 -12.90 21.79 -12.36
C THR A 150 -13.22 21.81 -10.87
N GLN A 151 -13.76 22.93 -10.40
CA GLN A 151 -14.19 23.08 -9.01
C GLN A 151 -15.70 22.86 -8.92
N PHE A 152 -16.15 22.16 -7.89
CA PHE A 152 -17.58 21.95 -7.62
C PHE A 152 -17.83 21.80 -6.12
N GLN A 153 -19.09 21.92 -5.70
CA GLN A 153 -19.50 21.66 -4.33
C GLN A 153 -20.30 20.36 -4.22
N LYS A 154 -20.04 19.59 -3.18
CA LYS A 154 -20.80 18.38 -2.83
C LYS A 154 -20.91 18.30 -1.32
N GLN A 155 -22.13 18.20 -0.79
CA GLN A 155 -22.37 18.12 0.66
C GLN A 155 -21.67 19.24 1.45
N ASN A 156 -21.72 20.47 0.93
CA ASN A 156 -21.03 21.65 1.47
C ASN A 156 -19.49 21.57 1.50
N GLU A 157 -18.87 20.53 0.94
CA GLU A 157 -17.43 20.47 0.72
C GLU A 157 -17.09 21.06 -0.65
N LEU A 158 -16.07 21.92 -0.69
CA LEU A 158 -15.45 22.34 -1.93
C LEU A 158 -14.53 21.22 -2.44
N LEU A 159 -14.76 20.74 -3.66
CA LEU A 159 -14.00 19.66 -4.27
C LEU A 159 -13.42 20.09 -5.62
N LEU A 160 -12.32 19.44 -6.00
CA LEU A 160 -11.69 19.57 -7.30
C LEU A 160 -11.84 18.25 -8.05
N ARG A 161 -12.35 18.30 -9.27
CA ARG A 161 -12.29 17.19 -10.22
C ARG A 161 -11.12 17.41 -11.17
N VAL A 162 -10.27 16.40 -11.29
CA VAL A 162 -9.17 16.36 -12.26
C VAL A 162 -9.40 15.22 -13.23
N ASP A 163 -9.53 15.52 -14.51
CA ASP A 163 -9.79 14.54 -15.56
C ASP A 163 -8.56 14.39 -16.47
N PHE A 164 -8.17 13.14 -16.75
CA PHE A 164 -7.05 12.75 -17.61
C PHE A 164 -7.55 11.84 -18.74
N ALA A 165 -7.28 12.22 -19.99
CA ALA A 165 -7.58 11.38 -21.15
C ALA A 165 -6.47 10.34 -21.37
N ASN A 166 -6.85 9.12 -21.73
CA ASN A 166 -5.88 8.08 -22.08
C ASN A 166 -5.40 8.27 -23.53
N THR A 167 -4.09 8.43 -23.73
CA THR A 167 -3.48 8.56 -25.07
C THR A 167 -3.70 7.33 -25.93
N SER A 168 -3.66 6.14 -25.35
CA SER A 168 -3.78 4.87 -26.09
C SER A 168 -5.23 4.46 -26.34
N SER A 169 -6.21 5.12 -25.72
CA SER A 169 -7.62 4.75 -25.81
C SER A 169 -8.51 5.98 -25.63
N PRO A 170 -8.86 6.71 -26.70
CA PRO A 170 -9.56 8.00 -26.62
C PRO A 170 -10.94 7.98 -25.93
N GLY A 171 -11.56 6.79 -25.81
CA GLY A 171 -12.80 6.59 -25.05
C GLY A 171 -12.61 6.34 -23.56
N GLU A 172 -11.36 6.33 -23.08
CA GLU A 172 -11.01 6.11 -21.68
C GLU A 172 -10.57 7.40 -20.98
N MET A 173 -11.07 7.57 -19.76
CA MET A 173 -10.76 8.71 -18.91
C MET A 173 -10.49 8.23 -17.48
N LEU A 174 -9.50 8.83 -16.84
CA LEU A 174 -9.23 8.68 -15.41
C LEU A 174 -9.57 9.99 -14.71
N THR A 175 -10.42 9.90 -13.69
CA THR A 175 -10.93 11.05 -12.94
C THR A 175 -10.52 10.94 -11.48
N TYR A 176 -10.00 12.03 -10.90
CA TYR A 176 -9.75 12.19 -9.47
C TYR A 176 -10.68 13.24 -8.89
N ILE A 177 -11.35 12.93 -7.78
CA ILE A 177 -12.08 13.89 -6.96
C ILE A 177 -11.26 14.15 -5.71
N ILE A 178 -10.75 15.37 -5.60
CA ILE A 178 -9.77 15.80 -4.59
C ILE A 178 -10.42 16.78 -3.64
N ASN A 179 -10.14 16.64 -2.34
CA ASN A 179 -10.60 17.57 -1.32
C ASN A 179 -9.44 18.51 -0.89
N PRO A 180 -9.48 19.80 -1.27
CA PRO A 180 -8.43 20.77 -0.89
C PRO A 180 -8.28 20.96 0.62
N ASN A 181 -9.35 20.76 1.38
CA ASN A 181 -9.35 20.93 2.84
C ASN A 181 -8.81 19.70 3.58
N LYS A 182 -8.58 18.59 2.88
CA LYS A 182 -8.08 17.32 3.44
C LYS A 182 -6.74 16.91 2.83
N GLY A 183 -5.79 17.85 2.85
CA GLY A 183 -4.41 17.61 2.39
C GLY A 183 -4.29 17.40 0.88
N TYR A 184 -5.27 17.86 0.11
CA TYR A 184 -5.36 17.62 -1.34
C TYR A 184 -5.36 16.12 -1.69
N LEU A 185 -5.86 15.29 -0.77
CA LEU A 185 -6.00 13.86 -1.00
C LEU A 185 -7.26 13.55 -1.82
N PRO A 186 -7.23 12.51 -2.67
CA PRO A 186 -8.41 12.04 -3.38
C PRO A 186 -9.42 11.39 -2.42
N GLN A 187 -10.70 11.69 -2.63
CA GLN A 187 -11.85 11.00 -2.04
C GLN A 187 -12.46 9.97 -3.00
N GLU A 188 -12.24 10.15 -4.30
CA GLU A 188 -12.70 9.23 -5.32
C GLU A 188 -11.72 9.22 -6.51
N ILE A 189 -11.46 8.04 -7.06
CA ILE A 189 -10.73 7.84 -8.32
C ILE A 189 -11.58 6.95 -9.19
N ALA A 190 -11.92 7.38 -10.40
CA ALA A 190 -12.78 6.63 -11.31
C ALA A 190 -12.12 6.44 -12.67
N ARG A 191 -12.21 5.24 -13.23
CA ARG A 191 -11.87 4.96 -14.62
C ARG A 191 -13.16 4.78 -15.41
N VAL A 192 -13.33 5.57 -16.44
CA VAL A 192 -14.45 5.53 -17.38
C VAL A 192 -13.94 4.99 -18.72
N SER A 193 -14.68 4.09 -19.34
CA SER A 193 -14.43 3.59 -20.70
C SER A 193 -15.75 3.51 -21.46
N GLY A 194 -15.82 4.08 -22.66
CA GLY A 194 -17.04 4.08 -23.47
C GLY A 194 -18.25 4.74 -22.77
N GLY A 195 -18.00 5.77 -21.95
CA GLY A 195 -19.04 6.47 -21.17
C GLY A 195 -19.52 5.72 -19.91
N ARG A 196 -18.95 4.56 -19.58
CA ARG A 196 -19.31 3.77 -18.38
C ARG A 196 -18.16 3.71 -17.39
N ILE A 197 -18.49 3.72 -16.10
CA ILE A 197 -17.50 3.49 -15.04
C ILE A 197 -17.10 2.01 -15.06
N VAL A 198 -15.83 1.73 -15.33
CA VAL A 198 -15.26 0.37 -15.33
C VAL A 198 -14.46 0.07 -14.07
N ALA A 199 -14.04 1.11 -13.34
CA ALA A 199 -13.48 0.99 -12.00
C ALA A 199 -13.78 2.25 -11.19
N ARG A 200 -14.06 2.08 -9.91
CA ARG A 200 -14.29 3.17 -8.97
C ARG A 200 -13.61 2.87 -7.65
N THR A 201 -12.81 3.79 -7.19
CA THR A 201 -12.14 3.76 -5.89
C THR A 201 -12.70 4.88 -5.03
N LEU A 202 -13.18 4.54 -3.84
CA LEU A 202 -13.61 5.46 -2.80
C LEU A 202 -12.59 5.48 -1.68
N ILE A 203 -12.26 6.67 -1.20
CA ILE A 203 -11.22 6.87 -0.21
C ILE A 203 -11.78 7.74 0.92
N ILE A 204 -11.74 7.21 2.14
CA ILE A 204 -12.02 7.99 3.34
C ILE A 204 -10.70 8.58 3.82
N ILE A 205 -10.68 9.90 3.98
CA ILE A 205 -9.50 10.62 4.46
C ILE A 205 -9.65 10.87 5.96
N GLY A 206 -8.67 10.40 6.74
CA GLY A 206 -8.56 10.65 8.18
C GLY A 206 -7.51 11.71 8.48
N LYS A 207 -7.50 12.18 9.72
CA LYS A 207 -6.51 13.11 10.26
C LYS A 207 -5.83 12.47 11.47
N THR A 208 -4.50 12.40 11.44
CA THR A 208 -3.69 11.89 12.55
C THR A 208 -3.64 12.90 13.70
N LYS A 209 -3.14 12.49 14.87
CA LYS A 209 -3.05 13.35 16.07
C LYS A 209 -2.18 14.58 15.85
N ASP A 210 -1.11 14.46 15.08
CA ASP A 210 -0.21 15.57 14.69
C ASP A 210 -0.79 16.47 13.58
N GLY A 211 -2.00 16.17 13.10
CA GLY A 211 -2.72 16.96 12.11
C GLY A 211 -2.42 16.61 10.65
N THR A 212 -1.61 15.58 10.38
CA THR A 212 -1.35 15.08 9.02
C THR A 212 -2.59 14.40 8.43
N TRP A 213 -2.88 14.66 7.15
CA TRP A 213 -3.99 13.99 6.46
C TRP A 213 -3.50 12.67 5.85
N VAL A 214 -4.27 11.61 6.04
CA VAL A 214 -3.93 10.27 5.55
C VAL A 214 -5.15 9.59 4.90
N PRO A 215 -4.98 8.82 3.82
CA PRO A 215 -6.06 7.98 3.31
C PRO A 215 -6.27 6.83 4.31
N ALA A 216 -7.38 6.86 5.05
CA ALA A 216 -7.67 5.97 6.19
C ALA A 216 -8.37 4.66 5.78
N ARG A 217 -9.14 4.70 4.69
CA ARG A 217 -9.79 3.53 4.08
C ARG A 217 -9.85 3.73 2.57
N ARG A 218 -9.63 2.65 1.83
CA ARG A 218 -9.78 2.59 0.37
C ARG A 218 -10.70 1.42 0.01
N GLU A 219 -11.63 1.66 -0.89
CA GLU A 219 -12.49 0.63 -1.48
C GLU A 219 -12.49 0.78 -2.99
N LYS A 220 -12.10 -0.26 -3.72
CA LYS A 220 -12.13 -0.29 -5.18
C LYS A 220 -13.12 -1.34 -5.65
N THR A 221 -14.02 -0.95 -6.53
CA THR A 221 -14.88 -1.87 -7.28
C THR A 221 -14.51 -1.78 -8.76
N THR A 222 -14.36 -2.93 -9.42
CA THR A 222 -14.31 -3.01 -10.89
C THR A 222 -15.63 -3.56 -11.41
N TYR A 223 -16.01 -3.16 -12.63
CA TYR A 223 -17.31 -3.50 -13.21
C TYR A 223 -17.14 -4.18 -14.57
N ASP A 224 -18.05 -5.10 -14.89
CA ASP A 224 -18.14 -5.70 -16.22
C ASP A 224 -18.81 -4.75 -17.23
N ALA A 225 -18.91 -5.21 -18.49
CA ALA A 225 -19.54 -4.46 -19.56
C ALA A 225 -21.03 -4.13 -19.30
N THR A 226 -21.70 -4.89 -18.43
CA THR A 226 -23.11 -4.69 -18.04
C THR A 226 -23.26 -3.76 -16.83
N GLY A 227 -22.16 -3.34 -16.21
CA GLY A 227 -22.16 -2.50 -15.01
C GLY A 227 -22.28 -3.30 -13.71
N LYS A 228 -22.19 -4.63 -13.74
CA LYS A 228 -22.18 -5.45 -12.52
C LYS A 228 -20.78 -5.47 -11.90
N PRO A 229 -20.67 -5.44 -10.56
CA PRO A 229 -19.38 -5.61 -9.88
C PRO A 229 -18.70 -6.92 -10.29
N LEU A 230 -17.43 -6.86 -10.69
CA LEU A 230 -16.57 -8.00 -10.96
C LEU A 230 -15.64 -8.31 -9.80
N THR A 231 -14.99 -7.27 -9.28
CA THR A 231 -14.09 -7.39 -8.14
C THR A 231 -14.36 -6.28 -7.14
N PHE A 232 -14.17 -6.58 -5.87
CA PHE A 232 -14.12 -5.59 -4.80
C PHE A 232 -12.83 -5.78 -4.00
N GLU A 233 -12.14 -4.68 -3.73
CA GLU A 233 -10.91 -4.64 -2.97
C GLU A 233 -11.04 -3.56 -1.90
N SER A 234 -10.82 -3.91 -0.64
CA SER A 234 -10.86 -2.96 0.47
C SER A 234 -9.62 -3.01 1.33
N TRP A 235 -9.18 -1.84 1.77
CA TRP A 235 -8.06 -1.62 2.65
C TRP A 235 -8.48 -0.67 3.76
N TYR A 236 -8.19 -1.02 5.01
CA TYR A 236 -8.45 -0.12 6.14
C TYR A 236 -7.49 -0.40 7.29
N TYR A 237 -7.13 0.67 8.00
CA TYR A 237 -6.32 0.53 9.21
C TYR A 237 -7.14 -0.07 10.33
N TRP A 238 -6.57 -1.09 10.97
CA TRP A 238 -6.93 -1.48 12.32
C TRP A 238 -6.24 -0.57 13.34
N SER A 239 -4.97 -0.26 13.09
CA SER A 239 -4.16 0.67 13.88
C SER A 239 -3.23 1.45 12.95
N LEU A 240 -2.94 2.70 13.30
CA LEU A 240 -2.00 3.55 12.58
C LEU A 240 -1.38 4.57 13.55
N ALA A 241 -0.05 4.54 13.65
CA ALA A 241 0.78 5.57 14.26
C ALA A 241 1.61 6.24 13.17
N VAL A 242 1.62 7.57 13.14
CA VAL A 242 2.34 8.37 12.12
C VAL A 242 3.21 9.37 12.84
N ASN A 243 4.48 9.49 12.42
CA ASN A 243 5.49 10.35 13.03
C ASN A 243 5.71 10.08 14.53
N GLU A 244 5.34 8.90 15.00
CA GLU A 244 5.64 8.44 16.35
C GLU A 244 6.99 7.69 16.34
N PRO A 245 7.78 7.75 17.43
CA PRO A 245 9.05 7.03 17.51
C PRO A 245 8.85 5.52 17.32
N LEU A 246 9.63 4.91 16.43
CA LEU A 246 9.61 3.47 16.21
C LEU A 246 10.74 2.79 17.00
N GLY A 247 10.42 1.65 17.61
CA GLY A 247 11.45 0.80 18.20
C GLY A 247 12.38 0.24 17.12
N ARG A 248 13.69 0.13 17.39
CA ARG A 248 14.66 -0.45 16.44
C ARG A 248 14.25 -1.83 15.94
N GLN A 249 13.56 -2.61 16.76
CA GLN A 249 13.09 -3.94 16.40
C GLN A 249 11.97 -3.90 15.33
N GLU A 250 11.15 -2.86 15.30
CA GLU A 250 9.98 -2.77 14.41
C GLU A 250 10.34 -2.53 12.94
N VAL A 251 11.52 -1.95 12.69
CA VAL A 251 12.02 -1.59 11.35
C VAL A 251 13.33 -2.33 11.03
N SER A 252 13.51 -3.53 11.58
CA SER A 252 14.70 -4.37 11.32
C SER A 252 14.34 -5.85 11.19
N MET A 253 15.32 -6.67 10.84
CA MET A 253 15.17 -8.12 10.73
C MET A 253 14.67 -8.78 12.03
N LEU A 254 14.90 -8.14 13.18
CA LEU A 254 14.45 -8.63 14.49
C LEU A 254 12.93 -8.71 14.61
N PHE A 255 12.18 -7.88 13.86
CA PHE A 255 10.72 -7.94 13.81
C PHE A 255 10.22 -9.36 13.49
N PHE A 256 10.95 -10.09 12.65
CA PHE A 256 10.53 -11.39 12.16
C PHE A 256 10.83 -12.53 13.14
N HIS A 257 11.56 -12.31 14.23
CA HIS A 257 11.89 -13.35 15.22
C HIS A 257 12.33 -14.68 14.58
N LEU A 258 13.22 -14.60 13.58
CA LEU A 258 13.70 -15.77 12.86
C LEU A 258 14.39 -16.77 13.82
N PRO A 259 14.26 -18.10 13.58
CA PRO A 259 15.02 -19.09 14.32
C PRO A 259 16.53 -18.80 14.28
N PRO A 260 17.28 -19.11 15.36
CA PRO A 260 18.69 -18.72 15.49
C PRO A 260 19.61 -19.39 14.45
N ASP A 261 19.18 -20.48 13.83
CA ASP A 261 19.91 -21.22 12.80
C ASP A 261 19.57 -20.79 11.36
N VAL A 262 18.78 -19.73 11.20
CA VAL A 262 18.49 -19.11 9.90
C VAL A 262 19.61 -18.12 9.56
N ALA A 263 20.32 -18.40 8.48
CA ALA A 263 21.34 -17.49 7.97
C ALA A 263 20.69 -16.25 7.32
N ILE A 264 21.22 -15.08 7.64
CA ILE A 264 20.84 -13.79 7.03
C ILE A 264 22.00 -13.35 6.13
N PRO A 265 21.83 -13.31 4.80
CA PRO A 265 22.86 -12.85 3.88
C PRO A 265 23.39 -11.46 4.25
N GLY A 266 24.71 -11.26 4.20
CA GLY A 266 25.35 -9.98 4.53
C GLY A 266 25.49 -9.68 6.02
N VAL A 267 24.99 -10.53 6.91
CA VAL A 267 25.26 -10.48 8.36
C VAL A 267 26.25 -11.59 8.70
N PRO A 268 27.50 -11.28 9.12
CA PRO A 268 28.43 -12.32 9.54
C PRO A 268 27.85 -13.06 10.75
N VAL A 269 27.76 -14.39 10.64
CA VAL A 269 27.39 -15.23 11.78
C VAL A 269 28.51 -15.08 12.81
N SER A 270 28.19 -14.51 13.97
CA SER A 270 29.13 -14.53 15.10
C SER A 270 29.37 -16.00 15.46
N SER A 271 30.55 -16.51 15.13
CA SER A 271 30.97 -17.84 15.56
C SER A 271 30.79 -17.97 17.07
N PRO A 272 30.25 -19.09 17.59
CA PRO A 272 30.25 -19.31 19.03
C PRO A 272 31.70 -19.21 19.55
N PRO A 273 31.93 -18.66 20.76
CA PRO A 273 33.26 -18.63 21.33
C PRO A 273 33.81 -20.06 21.35
N PRO A 274 35.10 -20.26 21.01
CA PRO A 274 35.69 -21.59 20.98
C PRO A 274 35.41 -22.26 22.32
N SER A 275 34.80 -23.44 22.26
CA SER A 275 34.64 -24.27 23.45
C SER A 275 36.03 -24.44 24.05
N LYS A 276 36.19 -24.07 25.32
CA LYS A 276 37.42 -24.37 26.04
C LYS A 276 37.60 -25.89 25.99
N ALA A 277 38.57 -26.34 25.21
CA ALA A 277 39.05 -27.71 25.27
C ALA A 277 39.44 -27.98 26.72
N ARG A 278 38.84 -29.03 27.30
CA ARG A 278 39.27 -29.60 28.57
C ARG A 278 40.57 -30.35 28.37
#